data_AF-A0A1G7LR38-F1
#
_entry.id   AF-A0A1G7LR38-F1
#
_cell.length_a   1.000
_cell.length_b   1.000
_cell.length_c   1.000
_cell.angle_alpha   90.00
_cell.angle_beta   90.00
_cell.angle_gamma   90.00
#
_symmetry.space_group_name_H-M   'P 1'
#
loop_
_entity.id
_entity.type
_entity.pdbx_description
1 polymer ?
#
loop_
_entity_poly.entity_id
_entity_poly.type
_entity_poly.pdbx_seq_one_letter_code
_entity_poly.pdbx_strand_id
1 'polypeptide(L)'
;MSGDRTTQLPLVNLADEIIVNRAGTTARILVKLLAAQFAQEASVSPTIASIANLGTAAGKMLYSTAPDTWAETPITAVGRALLDDADVAAQRETLGLGTVTTFAEAVTDLSAITRSGWSRFAAPVTANAPFATGAGMVMTIFYDGSSAVQLVWGYNKGESDTGQWIRWRAFNAWGAWVRLYGSESEIRAFALGDKQTWRNVVGSRVANTVYQNTTARPIFVSIRPNTAATGLLQVSADNVTWITIVSNGAVEYYQISAIVPPGHYYRATFTFSSWAELR
;
A
#
# COMPACT_ATOMS: atom_id res chain seq x y z
N MET A 1 11.77 -42.14 26.55
CA MET A 1 11.70 -43.60 26.73
C MET A 1 12.69 -44.21 25.77
N SER A 2 13.86 -44.54 26.32
CA SER A 2 15.05 -45.03 25.62
C SER A 2 14.84 -46.49 25.24
N GLY A 3 14.78 -46.78 23.94
CA GLY A 3 14.90 -48.13 23.40
C GLY A 3 16.35 -48.42 23.05
N ASP A 4 17.15 -48.70 24.06
CA ASP A 4 18.51 -49.20 23.91
C ASP A 4 18.48 -50.56 23.22
N ARG A 5 19.13 -50.65 22.06
CA ARG A 5 19.42 -51.92 21.36
C ARG A 5 20.88 -51.94 20.95
N THR A 6 21.80 -51.76 21.90
CA THR A 6 23.11 -52.39 21.78
C THR A 6 22.94 -53.89 21.97
N THR A 7 22.80 -54.62 20.86
CA THR A 7 22.98 -56.08 20.87
C THR A 7 24.45 -56.37 21.19
N GLN A 8 24.72 -56.55 22.48
CA GLN A 8 26.00 -57.03 22.98
C GLN A 8 26.20 -58.45 22.42
N LEU A 9 27.14 -58.60 21.49
CA LEU A 9 27.58 -59.91 21.04
C LEU A 9 28.17 -60.65 22.26
N PRO A 10 27.80 -61.92 22.51
CA PRO A 10 28.33 -62.64 23.64
C PRO A 10 29.84 -62.84 23.45
N LEU A 11 30.64 -62.30 24.37
CA LEU A 11 32.06 -62.63 24.49
C LEU A 11 32.16 -64.08 24.96
N VAL A 12 32.37 -65.00 24.03
CA VAL A 12 32.71 -66.39 24.35
C VAL A 12 34.14 -66.37 24.92
N ASN A 13 34.27 -66.70 26.20
CA ASN A 13 35.57 -66.84 26.86
C ASN A 13 36.32 -68.05 26.25
N LEU A 14 37.28 -67.76 25.36
CA LEU A 14 38.02 -68.75 24.55
C LEU A 14 39.24 -69.35 25.27
N ALA A 15 39.44 -69.10 26.57
CA ALA A 15 40.68 -69.48 27.25
C ALA A 15 40.81 -70.99 27.56
N ASP A 16 39.72 -71.74 27.68
CA ASP A 16 39.76 -73.14 28.16
C ASP A 16 39.42 -74.22 27.11
N GLU A 17 39.16 -73.86 25.84
CA GLU A 17 38.73 -74.82 24.80
C GLU A 17 39.76 -75.00 23.66
N ILE A 18 41.06 -74.95 23.97
CA ILE A 18 42.14 -75.16 22.97
C ILE A 18 43.01 -76.38 23.31
N ILE A 19 42.50 -77.33 24.11
CA ILE A 19 43.19 -78.61 24.27
C ILE A 19 42.16 -79.74 24.08
N VAL A 20 42.49 -80.66 23.18
CA VAL A 20 41.87 -81.98 22.91
C VAL A 20 41.04 -82.10 21.60
N ASN A 21 41.73 -82.51 20.53
CA ASN A 21 41.31 -83.48 19.50
C ASN A 21 39.97 -83.29 18.73
N ARG A 22 40.05 -82.84 17.46
CA ARG A 22 39.43 -83.46 16.25
C ARG A 22 39.58 -82.54 15.03
N ALA A 23 40.54 -82.83 14.16
CA ALA A 23 40.84 -82.08 12.93
C ALA A 23 39.69 -81.91 11.91
N GLY A 24 38.50 -82.51 12.12
CA GLY A 24 37.35 -82.42 11.21
C GLY A 24 36.21 -81.50 11.67
N THR A 25 36.14 -81.10 12.95
CA THR A 25 34.99 -80.36 13.49
C THR A 25 35.25 -78.85 13.55
N THR A 26 36.47 -78.44 13.92
CA THR A 26 36.87 -77.03 14.04
C THR A 26 36.88 -76.31 12.68
N ALA A 27 37.32 -76.98 11.61
CA ALA A 27 37.22 -76.44 10.25
C ALA A 27 35.76 -76.25 9.80
N ARG A 28 34.84 -77.15 10.18
CA ARG A 28 33.40 -77.04 9.86
C ARG A 28 32.71 -75.95 10.70
N ILE A 29 33.13 -75.73 11.94
CA ILE A 29 32.63 -74.65 12.79
C ILE A 29 33.13 -73.30 12.27
N LEU A 30 34.42 -73.15 11.95
CA LEU A 30 34.97 -71.94 11.34
C LEU A 30 34.35 -71.65 9.97
N VAL A 31 34.12 -72.66 9.12
CA VAL A 31 33.42 -72.47 7.82
C VAL A 31 31.96 -72.09 8.01
N LYS A 32 31.25 -72.64 9.00
CA LYS A 32 29.86 -72.25 9.31
C LYS A 32 29.76 -70.86 9.94
N LEU A 33 30.72 -70.48 10.79
CA LEU A 33 30.79 -69.15 11.38
C LEU A 33 31.12 -68.11 10.31
N LEU A 34 32.05 -68.43 9.41
CA LEU A 34 32.41 -67.57 8.28
C LEU A 34 31.25 -67.47 7.27
N ALA A 35 30.53 -68.56 6.99
CA ALA A 35 29.32 -68.54 6.15
C ALA A 35 28.16 -67.75 6.79
N ALA A 36 28.00 -67.82 8.12
CA ALA A 36 27.03 -67.00 8.86
C ALA A 36 27.42 -65.52 8.85
N GLN A 37 28.71 -65.21 9.01
CA GLN A 37 29.28 -63.87 8.90
C GLN A 37 29.06 -63.29 7.49
N PHE A 38 29.38 -64.07 6.45
CA PHE A 38 29.09 -63.69 5.06
C PHE A 38 27.59 -63.56 4.78
N ALA A 39 26.73 -64.38 5.38
CA ALA A 39 25.27 -64.26 5.23
C ALA A 39 24.70 -63.01 5.94
N GLN A 40 25.33 -62.59 7.05
CA GLN A 40 24.96 -61.40 7.81
C GLN A 40 25.50 -60.10 7.16
N GLU A 41 26.65 -60.18 6.48
CA GLU A 41 27.16 -59.11 5.60
C GLU A 41 26.41 -59.04 4.26
N ALA A 42 25.87 -60.16 3.77
CA ALA A 42 25.05 -60.24 2.56
C ALA A 42 23.57 -59.87 2.77
N SER A 43 23.08 -59.80 4.03
CA SER A 43 21.75 -59.25 4.32
C SER A 43 21.81 -57.72 4.28
N VAL A 44 22.02 -57.18 3.08
CA VAL A 44 21.76 -55.77 2.81
C VAL A 44 20.32 -55.50 3.25
N SER A 45 20.11 -54.60 4.22
CA SER A 45 18.77 -54.23 4.70
C SER A 45 17.85 -53.97 3.50
N PRO A 46 16.58 -54.41 3.50
CA PRO A 46 15.63 -54.14 2.41
C PRO A 46 15.64 -52.66 1.98
N THR A 47 15.81 -51.74 2.93
CA THR A 47 16.00 -50.30 2.65
C THR A 47 17.23 -50.02 1.77
N ILE A 48 18.39 -50.59 2.13
CA ILE A 48 19.65 -50.39 1.40
C ILE A 48 19.59 -51.08 0.04
N ALA A 49 18.96 -52.26 -0.05
CA ALA A 49 18.77 -52.98 -1.31
C ALA A 49 17.89 -52.18 -2.28
N SER A 50 16.82 -51.54 -1.77
CA SER A 50 15.96 -50.66 -2.58
C SER A 50 16.67 -49.39 -3.06
N ILE A 51 17.60 -48.84 -2.28
CA ILE A 51 18.40 -47.66 -2.69
C ILE A 51 19.49 -48.09 -3.68
N ALA A 52 20.15 -49.23 -3.46
CA ALA A 52 21.25 -49.70 -4.31
C ALA A 52 20.82 -50.04 -5.75
N ASN A 53 19.53 -50.34 -5.96
CA ASN A 53 18.94 -50.53 -7.29
C ASN A 53 18.58 -49.21 -7.99
N LEU A 54 18.76 -48.07 -7.33
CA LEU A 54 18.56 -46.71 -7.81
C LEU A 54 19.92 -45.97 -7.76
N GLY A 55 20.07 -44.83 -8.43
CA GLY A 55 21.13 -43.87 -8.09
C GLY A 55 22.25 -43.64 -9.10
N THR A 56 22.12 -43.99 -10.38
CA THR A 56 23.19 -43.73 -11.38
C THR A 56 22.98 -42.50 -12.25
N ALA A 57 21.79 -41.88 -12.23
CA ALA A 57 21.48 -40.72 -13.07
C ALA A 57 21.62 -39.40 -12.29
N ALA A 58 22.31 -38.42 -12.88
CA ALA A 58 22.36 -37.06 -12.36
C ALA A 58 20.97 -36.39 -12.40
N GLY A 59 20.72 -35.44 -11.48
CA GLY A 59 19.47 -34.68 -11.44
C GLY A 59 18.27 -35.49 -10.97
N LYS A 60 18.48 -36.46 -10.08
CA LYS A 60 17.43 -37.24 -9.41
C LYS A 60 17.38 -36.94 -7.92
N MET A 61 16.19 -37.05 -7.35
CA MET A 61 15.95 -37.05 -5.91
C MET A 61 15.31 -38.38 -5.52
N LEU A 62 15.79 -38.97 -4.42
CA LEU A 62 15.25 -40.19 -3.84
C LEU A 62 14.04 -39.86 -2.94
N TYR A 63 12.98 -40.67 -3.00
CA TYR A 63 11.83 -40.58 -2.10
C TYR A 63 11.27 -41.98 -1.81
N SER A 64 10.59 -42.15 -0.68
CA SER A 64 9.95 -43.42 -0.31
C SER A 64 8.51 -43.50 -0.81
N THR A 65 8.09 -44.66 -1.32
CA THR A 65 6.69 -44.94 -1.72
C THR A 65 5.98 -45.91 -0.78
N ALA A 66 6.73 -46.71 -0.02
CA ALA A 66 6.27 -47.65 0.99
C ALA A 66 7.42 -47.94 1.98
N PRO A 67 7.18 -48.64 3.12
CA PRO A 67 8.27 -49.14 3.95
C PRO A 67 9.31 -49.92 3.12
N ASP A 68 10.59 -49.65 3.35
CA ASP A 68 11.71 -50.24 2.63
C ASP A 68 11.69 -50.12 1.10
N THR A 69 10.88 -49.21 0.55
CA THR A 69 10.73 -49.01 -0.90
C THR A 69 11.02 -47.57 -1.27
N TRP A 70 12.13 -47.37 -1.99
CA TRP A 70 12.56 -46.10 -2.54
C TRP A 70 12.27 -46.02 -4.03
N ALA A 71 12.13 -44.79 -4.54
CA ALA A 71 11.98 -44.46 -5.94
C ALA A 71 12.78 -43.17 -6.25
N GLU A 72 13.03 -42.91 -7.54
CA GLU A 72 13.65 -41.68 -8.02
C GLU A 72 12.66 -40.80 -8.77
N THR A 73 12.77 -39.49 -8.58
CA THR A 73 12.08 -38.49 -9.40
C THR A 73 13.08 -37.47 -9.95
N PRO A 74 12.89 -36.91 -11.16
CA PRO A 74 13.71 -35.81 -11.65
C PRO A 74 13.63 -34.58 -10.74
N ILE A 75 14.79 -33.94 -10.48
CA ILE A 75 14.87 -32.61 -9.88
C ILE A 75 15.59 -31.64 -10.83
N THR A 76 14.97 -30.51 -11.09
CA THR A 76 15.52 -29.49 -12.00
C THR A 76 16.73 -28.79 -11.37
N ALA A 77 17.54 -28.12 -12.20
CA ALA A 77 18.62 -27.27 -11.69
C ALA A 77 18.08 -26.14 -10.79
N VAL A 78 16.95 -25.53 -11.17
CA VAL A 78 16.28 -24.49 -10.36
C VAL A 78 15.77 -25.06 -9.04
N GLY A 79 15.21 -26.27 -9.04
CA GLY A 79 14.77 -26.94 -7.81
C GLY A 79 15.93 -27.21 -6.85
N ARG A 80 17.11 -27.58 -7.37
CA ARG A 80 18.31 -27.72 -6.53
C ARG A 80 18.81 -26.38 -6.00
N ALA A 81 18.82 -25.34 -6.83
CA ALA A 81 19.20 -24.00 -6.38
C ALA A 81 18.31 -23.54 -5.20
N LEU A 82 17.00 -23.78 -5.29
CA LEU A 82 16.08 -23.43 -4.21
C LEU A 82 16.30 -24.22 -2.90
N LEU A 83 16.73 -25.48 -3.01
CA LEU A 83 17.01 -26.33 -1.84
C LEU A 83 18.39 -26.09 -1.22
N ASP A 84 19.33 -25.53 -1.99
CA ASP A 84 20.70 -25.18 -1.54
C ASP A 84 20.72 -23.89 -0.72
N ASP A 85 19.68 -23.07 -0.83
CA ASP A 85 19.57 -21.78 -0.16
C ASP A 85 19.50 -21.92 1.37
N ALA A 86 20.42 -21.22 2.06
CA ALA A 86 20.60 -21.32 3.51
C ALA A 86 19.48 -20.69 4.35
N ASP A 87 18.70 -19.77 3.79
CA ASP A 87 17.60 -19.09 4.47
C ASP A 87 16.47 -18.64 3.51
N VAL A 88 15.39 -18.10 4.08
CA VAL A 88 14.22 -17.61 3.34
C VAL A 88 14.55 -16.39 2.45
N ALA A 89 15.58 -15.60 2.76
CA ALA A 89 15.99 -14.49 1.91
C ALA A 89 16.65 -15.00 0.62
N ALA A 90 17.58 -15.95 0.73
CA ALA A 90 18.21 -16.60 -0.41
C ALA A 90 17.16 -17.31 -1.30
N GLN A 91 16.21 -18.04 -0.71
CA GLN A 91 15.12 -18.69 -1.48
C GLN A 91 14.28 -17.71 -2.31
N ARG A 92 13.99 -16.51 -1.76
CA ARG A 92 13.25 -15.47 -2.48
C ARG A 92 14.06 -14.83 -3.60
N GLU A 93 15.37 -14.72 -3.41
CA GLU A 93 16.29 -14.26 -4.44
C GLU A 93 16.33 -15.27 -5.60
N THR A 94 16.48 -16.57 -5.30
CA THR A 94 16.44 -17.65 -6.30
C THR A 94 15.13 -17.70 -7.08
N LEU A 95 13.99 -17.43 -6.44
CA LEU A 95 12.69 -17.33 -7.11
C LEU A 95 12.46 -16.00 -7.85
N GLY A 96 13.39 -15.04 -7.75
CA GLY A 96 13.23 -13.70 -8.34
C GLY A 96 12.12 -12.86 -7.70
N LEU A 97 11.69 -13.21 -6.49
CA LEU A 97 10.60 -12.53 -5.79
C LEU A 97 11.06 -11.21 -5.14
N GLY A 98 12.37 -11.03 -4.94
CA GLY A 98 12.91 -9.85 -4.23
C GLY A 98 12.25 -9.67 -2.85
N THR A 99 11.99 -8.44 -2.44
CA THR A 99 11.33 -8.11 -1.16
C THR A 99 9.81 -8.27 -1.16
N VAL A 100 9.21 -9.01 -2.12
CA VAL A 100 7.74 -9.24 -2.23
C VAL A 100 7.10 -9.83 -0.96
N THR A 101 7.88 -10.24 0.04
CA THR A 101 7.37 -10.65 1.36
C THR A 101 6.58 -9.64 2.14
N THR A 102 6.59 -8.36 1.75
CA THR A 102 5.74 -7.40 2.46
C THR A 102 5.07 -6.48 1.44
N PHE A 103 3.76 -6.62 1.27
CA PHE A 103 2.84 -5.55 0.82
C PHE A 103 2.87 -4.31 1.77
N ALA A 104 4.02 -4.06 2.40
CA ALA A 104 4.05 -3.88 3.83
C ALA A 104 5.43 -3.44 4.37
N GLU A 105 6.37 -2.99 3.55
CA GLU A 105 7.34 -2.04 4.08
C GLU A 105 6.60 -0.71 4.25
N ALA A 106 6.64 -0.17 5.47
CA ALA A 106 6.23 1.20 5.69
C ALA A 106 7.28 2.07 4.99
N VAL A 107 6.88 2.76 3.92
CA VAL A 107 7.81 3.65 3.23
C VAL A 107 8.04 4.87 4.12
N THR A 108 9.29 5.29 4.24
CA THR A 108 9.66 6.50 5.00
C THR A 108 9.68 7.75 4.13
N ASP A 109 9.66 7.61 2.81
CA ASP A 109 9.53 8.71 1.84
C ASP A 109 8.79 8.23 0.59
N LEU A 110 7.65 8.85 0.29
CA LEU A 110 6.86 8.50 -0.90
C LEU A 110 7.58 8.86 -2.21
N SER A 111 8.50 9.81 -2.20
CA SER A 111 9.27 10.22 -3.39
C SER A 111 10.44 9.26 -3.70
N ALA A 112 10.85 8.45 -2.72
CA ALA A 112 11.99 7.53 -2.81
C ALA A 112 11.61 6.11 -3.27
N ILE A 113 10.32 5.84 -3.51
CA ILE A 113 9.86 4.57 -4.08
C ILE A 113 10.50 4.40 -5.46
N THR A 114 11.13 3.24 -5.72
CA THR A 114 11.87 2.97 -6.98
C THR A 114 11.20 1.94 -7.89
N ARG A 115 10.12 1.31 -7.42
CA ARG A 115 9.43 0.24 -8.15
C ARG A 115 7.93 0.47 -8.14
N SER A 116 7.30 0.12 -9.25
CA SER A 116 5.84 0.13 -9.37
C SER A 116 5.23 -0.86 -8.39
N GLY A 117 4.08 -0.52 -7.82
CA GLY A 117 3.33 -1.37 -6.91
C GLY A 117 2.62 -0.62 -5.81
N TRP A 118 2.23 -1.37 -4.80
CA TRP A 118 1.51 -0.89 -3.63
C TRP A 118 2.43 -0.78 -2.43
N SER A 119 2.31 0.32 -1.69
CA SER A 119 3.02 0.51 -0.43
C SER A 119 2.11 1.19 0.59
N ARG A 120 2.36 0.95 1.87
CA ARG A 120 1.69 1.65 2.96
C ARG A 120 2.61 2.64 3.62
N PHE A 121 2.04 3.67 4.22
CA PHE A 121 2.80 4.70 4.90
C PHE A 121 2.01 5.26 6.10
N ALA A 122 2.74 5.90 7.00
CA ALA A 122 2.18 6.64 8.13
C ALA A 122 2.71 8.07 8.08
N ALA A 123 1.84 9.02 7.77
CA ALA A 123 2.20 10.42 7.56
C ALA A 123 3.04 11.08 8.67
N PRO A 124 2.85 10.81 9.99
CA PRO A 124 3.68 11.48 11.00
C PRO A 124 5.18 11.11 10.91
N VAL A 125 5.54 10.06 10.16
CA VAL A 125 6.93 9.60 9.98
C VAL A 125 7.33 9.43 8.51
N THR A 126 6.46 9.79 7.56
CA THR A 126 6.71 9.60 6.12
C THR A 126 6.94 10.95 5.45
N ALA A 127 8.12 11.16 4.90
CA ALA A 127 8.42 12.33 4.09
C ALA A 127 7.56 12.36 2.81
N ASN A 128 7.26 13.58 2.36
CA ASN A 128 6.48 13.83 1.15
C ASN A 128 5.08 13.21 1.12
N ALA A 129 4.49 12.91 2.28
CA ALA A 129 3.08 12.55 2.39
C ALA A 129 2.19 13.76 2.03
N PRO A 130 1.02 13.56 1.38
CA PRO A 130 0.11 14.65 1.01
C PRO A 130 -0.62 15.29 2.19
N PHE A 131 -0.48 14.74 3.40
CA PHE A 131 -1.14 15.16 4.63
C PHE A 131 -0.22 14.95 5.83
N ALA A 132 -0.47 15.70 6.92
CA ALA A 132 0.46 15.79 8.05
C ALA A 132 0.32 14.68 9.11
N THR A 133 -0.87 14.10 9.27
CA THR A 133 -1.16 13.07 10.28
C THR A 133 -1.97 11.94 9.66
N GLY A 134 -1.99 10.75 10.27
CA GLY A 134 -2.75 9.61 9.77
C GLY A 134 -1.93 8.59 9.01
N ALA A 135 -2.60 7.73 8.24
CA ALA A 135 -1.98 6.63 7.51
C ALA A 135 -2.65 6.44 6.16
N GLY A 136 -1.98 5.75 5.24
CA GLY A 136 -2.56 5.50 3.94
C GLY A 136 -1.84 4.44 3.15
N MET A 137 -2.35 4.24 1.95
CA MET A 137 -1.72 3.44 0.91
C MET A 137 -1.41 4.31 -0.29
N VAL A 138 -0.31 4.00 -0.96
CA VAL A 138 0.09 4.59 -2.24
C VAL A 138 0.20 3.50 -3.29
N MET A 139 -0.34 3.77 -4.47
CA MET A 139 0.01 3.05 -5.69
C MET A 139 1.00 3.90 -6.46
N THR A 140 2.16 3.34 -6.77
CA THR A 140 3.16 3.97 -7.65
C THR A 140 3.23 3.20 -8.96
N ILE A 141 3.22 3.91 -10.09
CA ILE A 141 3.40 3.33 -11.41
C ILE A 141 4.47 4.13 -12.13
N PHE A 142 5.64 3.51 -12.33
CA PHE A 142 6.68 4.02 -13.23
C PHE A 142 6.33 3.66 -14.68
N TYR A 143 6.34 4.67 -15.55
CA TYR A 143 6.24 4.47 -16.99
C TYR A 143 7.62 4.19 -17.59
N ASP A 144 8.64 4.86 -17.05
CA ASP A 144 10.05 4.73 -17.40
C ASP A 144 10.94 5.09 -16.18
N GLY A 145 12.26 5.18 -16.34
CA GLY A 145 13.19 5.52 -15.24
C GLY A 145 13.02 6.93 -14.65
N SER A 146 12.33 7.82 -15.36
CA SER A 146 12.19 9.25 -15.07
C SER A 146 10.75 9.73 -14.85
N SER A 147 9.77 8.97 -15.33
CA SER A 147 8.35 9.33 -15.34
C SER A 147 7.50 8.33 -14.57
N ALA A 148 6.59 8.84 -13.74
CA ALA A 148 5.73 8.01 -12.91
C ALA A 148 4.45 8.75 -12.51
N VAL A 149 3.49 8.00 -11.97
CA VAL A 149 2.33 8.54 -11.26
C VAL A 149 2.22 7.91 -9.88
N GLN A 150 1.73 8.70 -8.93
CA GLN A 150 1.32 8.21 -7.62
C GLN A 150 -0.12 8.59 -7.33
N LEU A 151 -0.85 7.63 -6.78
CA LEU A 151 -2.19 7.80 -6.24
C LEU A 151 -2.19 7.34 -4.78
N VAL A 152 -2.63 8.21 -3.88
CA VAL A 152 -2.72 7.96 -2.45
C VAL A 152 -4.18 7.87 -2.03
N TRP A 153 -4.47 6.88 -1.20
CA TRP A 153 -5.69 6.80 -0.40
C TRP A 153 -5.31 6.96 1.07
N GLY A 154 -5.65 8.11 1.63
CA GLY A 154 -5.34 8.46 3.01
C GLY A 154 -6.54 8.30 3.92
N TYR A 155 -6.28 7.79 5.12
CA TYR A 155 -7.21 7.78 6.22
C TYR A 155 -6.60 8.56 7.39
N ASN A 156 -7.20 9.70 7.69
CA ASN A 156 -6.81 10.54 8.81
C ASN A 156 -7.81 10.33 9.95
N LYS A 157 -7.33 9.90 11.12
CA LYS A 157 -8.15 9.82 12.33
C LYS A 157 -8.50 11.24 12.78
N GLY A 158 -9.70 11.71 12.45
CA GLY A 158 -10.32 12.86 13.13
C GLY A 158 -10.47 14.15 12.32
N GLU A 159 -10.09 14.21 11.04
CA GLU A 159 -10.28 15.40 10.19
C GLU A 159 -10.94 15.07 8.85
N SER A 160 -11.48 16.11 8.21
CA SER A 160 -12.02 16.16 6.84
C SER A 160 -11.04 15.73 5.74
N ASP A 161 -9.87 15.23 6.10
CA ASP A 161 -8.76 14.87 5.21
C ASP A 161 -8.63 13.34 5.05
N THR A 162 -9.70 12.58 5.25
CA THR A 162 -9.80 11.29 4.54
C THR A 162 -10.05 11.61 3.07
N GLY A 163 -9.12 11.23 2.21
CA GLY A 163 -9.11 11.73 0.83
C GLY A 163 -8.26 10.91 -0.11
N GLN A 164 -8.26 11.34 -1.36
CA GLN A 164 -7.40 10.80 -2.40
C GLN A 164 -6.50 11.90 -2.92
N TRP A 165 -5.26 11.57 -3.27
CA TRP A 165 -4.32 12.52 -3.86
C TRP A 165 -3.58 11.89 -5.01
N ILE A 166 -3.31 12.68 -6.03
CA ILE A 166 -2.54 12.29 -7.20
C ILE A 166 -1.36 13.23 -7.40
N ARG A 167 -0.24 12.70 -7.86
CA ARG A 167 0.88 13.49 -8.39
C ARG A 167 1.58 12.74 -9.50
N TRP A 168 2.35 13.48 -10.29
CA TRP A 168 3.16 12.93 -11.37
C TRP A 168 4.63 13.20 -11.13
N ARG A 169 5.47 12.30 -11.61
CA ARG A 169 6.90 12.50 -11.77
C ARG A 169 7.19 12.75 -13.24
N ALA A 170 7.91 13.81 -13.54
CA ALA A 170 8.40 14.12 -14.88
C ALA A 170 9.88 14.50 -14.78
N PHE A 171 10.72 13.99 -15.69
CA PHE A 171 12.15 14.28 -15.72
C PHE A 171 12.85 14.09 -14.37
N ASN A 172 12.55 12.97 -13.68
CA ASN A 172 13.04 12.63 -12.35
C ASN A 172 12.54 13.50 -11.18
N ALA A 173 11.70 14.50 -11.43
CA ALA A 173 11.17 15.40 -10.41
C ALA A 173 9.69 15.09 -10.11
N TRP A 174 9.33 15.01 -8.83
CA TRP A 174 7.95 14.86 -8.39
C TRP A 174 7.25 16.22 -8.37
N GLY A 175 6.07 16.30 -8.99
CA GLY A 175 5.16 17.42 -8.84
C GLY A 175 4.50 17.47 -7.46
N ALA A 176 3.83 18.58 -7.18
CA ALA A 176 3.02 18.74 -5.98
C ALA A 176 1.84 17.77 -5.98
N TRP A 177 1.35 17.45 -4.78
CA TRP A 177 0.13 16.66 -4.61
C TRP A 177 -1.10 17.47 -4.99
N VAL A 178 -1.97 16.85 -5.78
CA VAL A 178 -3.31 17.36 -6.09
C VAL A 178 -4.31 16.50 -5.34
N ARG A 179 -5.13 17.14 -4.49
CA ARG A 179 -6.25 16.45 -3.82
C ARG A 179 -7.36 16.17 -4.83
N LEU A 180 -7.81 14.93 -4.86
CA LEU A 180 -9.02 14.50 -5.54
C LEU A 180 -10.17 14.57 -4.54
N TYR A 181 -11.10 15.51 -4.75
CA TYR A 181 -12.28 15.64 -3.90
C TYR A 181 -13.20 14.43 -4.11
N GLY A 182 -13.48 13.71 -3.03
CA GLY A 182 -14.14 12.40 -3.07
C GLY A 182 -15.62 12.46 -2.81
N SER A 183 -16.15 13.62 -2.40
CA SER A 183 -17.56 13.79 -2.07
C SER A 183 -18.21 14.97 -2.79
N GLU A 184 -19.50 14.79 -3.09
CA GLU A 184 -20.35 15.83 -3.64
C GLU A 184 -20.36 17.10 -2.74
N SER A 185 -20.26 16.93 -1.42
CA SER A 185 -20.16 18.03 -0.46
C SER A 185 -18.89 18.89 -0.60
N GLU A 186 -17.74 18.27 -0.89
CA GLU A 186 -16.49 18.98 -1.08
C GLU A 186 -16.47 19.75 -2.40
N ILE A 187 -17.03 19.18 -3.46
CA ILE A 187 -17.14 19.85 -4.77
C ILE A 187 -18.12 21.02 -4.69
N ARG A 188 -19.28 20.78 -4.06
CA ARG A 188 -20.34 21.79 -3.90
C ARG A 188 -19.95 22.97 -3.00
N ALA A 189 -18.96 22.81 -2.12
CA ALA A 189 -18.45 23.92 -1.32
C ALA A 189 -17.90 25.08 -2.17
N PHE A 190 -17.50 24.81 -3.41
CA PHE A 190 -17.00 25.82 -4.36
C PHE A 190 -18.09 26.38 -5.28
N ALA A 191 -19.32 25.84 -5.26
CA ALA A 191 -20.39 26.24 -6.15
C ALA A 191 -21.27 27.35 -5.55
N LEU A 192 -21.50 28.42 -6.31
CA LEU A 192 -22.50 29.43 -5.97
C LEU A 192 -23.91 28.81 -6.05
N GLY A 193 -24.73 29.03 -5.02
CA GLY A 193 -26.11 28.53 -4.95
C GLY A 193 -26.26 27.15 -4.31
N ASP A 194 -25.19 26.42 -4.02
CA ASP A 194 -25.30 25.16 -3.29
C ASP A 194 -25.67 25.39 -1.82
N LYS A 195 -26.80 24.83 -1.36
CA LYS A 195 -27.32 25.01 0.02
C LYS A 195 -27.43 26.48 0.45
N GLN A 196 -27.41 27.41 -0.48
CA GLN A 196 -27.68 28.82 -0.25
C GLN A 196 -29.17 29.08 -0.50
N THR A 197 -29.71 30.08 0.18
CA THR A 197 -31.10 30.47 0.07
C THR A 197 -31.19 31.94 -0.32
N TRP A 198 -32.14 32.27 -1.19
CA TRP A 198 -32.45 33.67 -1.46
C TRP A 198 -33.17 34.28 -0.27
N ARG A 199 -32.65 35.40 0.23
CA ARG A 199 -33.22 36.14 1.35
C ARG A 199 -33.53 37.57 0.90
N ASN A 200 -34.76 38.01 1.16
CA ASN A 200 -35.10 39.42 1.06
C ASN A 200 -34.48 40.17 2.25
N VAL A 201 -33.63 41.15 1.96
CA VAL A 201 -32.90 41.92 2.98
C VAL A 201 -33.18 43.42 2.89
N VAL A 202 -34.24 43.83 2.18
CA VAL A 202 -34.60 45.25 2.02
C VAL A 202 -34.70 45.97 3.36
N GLY A 203 -35.32 45.35 4.36
CA GLY A 203 -35.49 45.95 5.69
C GLY A 203 -34.23 46.00 6.57
N SER A 204 -33.16 45.30 6.19
CA SER A 204 -31.89 45.24 6.94
C SER A 204 -30.71 45.88 6.18
N ARG A 205 -31.00 46.55 5.07
CA ARG A 205 -30.02 47.26 4.25
C ARG A 205 -30.40 48.74 4.19
N VAL A 206 -29.38 49.57 4.08
CA VAL A 206 -29.46 51.02 3.96
C VAL A 206 -28.48 51.45 2.87
N ALA A 207 -28.91 52.41 2.03
CA ALA A 207 -28.08 52.93 0.95
C ALA A 207 -26.78 53.54 1.50
N ASN A 208 -25.72 53.42 0.70
CA ASN A 208 -24.36 53.88 1.00
C ASN A 208 -23.75 53.32 2.31
N THR A 209 -24.32 52.25 2.86
CA THR A 209 -23.75 51.53 4.00
C THR A 209 -22.89 50.37 3.49
N VAL A 210 -21.75 50.16 4.14
CA VAL A 210 -20.85 49.04 3.82
C VAL A 210 -21.31 47.78 4.57
N TYR A 211 -21.38 46.67 3.84
CA TYR A 211 -21.63 45.35 4.38
C TYR A 211 -20.46 44.43 4.05
N GLN A 212 -20.19 43.46 4.93
CA GLN A 212 -19.21 42.41 4.68
C GLN A 212 -19.90 41.09 4.38
N ASN A 213 -19.35 40.32 3.43
CA ASN A 213 -19.71 38.93 3.29
C ASN A 213 -19.05 38.08 4.39
N THR A 214 -19.74 37.93 5.52
CA THR A 214 -19.26 37.14 6.67
C THR A 214 -19.50 35.64 6.54
N THR A 215 -20.10 35.17 5.44
CA THR A 215 -20.27 33.73 5.22
C THR A 215 -18.96 33.11 4.72
N ALA A 216 -18.82 31.79 4.87
CA ALA A 216 -17.69 31.07 4.31
C ALA A 216 -17.78 30.85 2.79
N ARG A 217 -18.77 31.45 2.12
CA ARG A 217 -19.08 31.20 0.69
C ARG A 217 -19.31 32.50 -0.07
N PRO A 218 -19.01 32.56 -1.38
CA PRO A 218 -19.43 33.69 -2.21
C PRO A 218 -20.95 33.88 -2.10
N ILE A 219 -21.39 35.13 -2.11
CA ILE A 219 -22.81 35.47 -2.13
C ILE A 219 -23.15 36.16 -3.44
N PHE A 220 -24.38 36.00 -3.90
CA PHE A 220 -24.90 36.78 -5.01
C PHE A 220 -25.81 37.88 -4.47
N VAL A 221 -25.49 39.12 -4.78
CA VAL A 221 -26.25 40.30 -4.38
C VAL A 221 -27.04 40.78 -5.59
N SER A 222 -28.34 41.01 -5.42
CA SER A 222 -29.26 41.41 -6.47
C SER A 222 -30.12 42.56 -5.96
N ILE A 223 -29.98 43.75 -6.56
CA ILE A 223 -30.57 45.00 -6.08
C ILE A 223 -31.30 45.68 -7.23
N ARG A 224 -32.53 46.13 -6.97
CA ARG A 224 -33.25 47.01 -7.89
C ARG A 224 -33.22 48.44 -7.36
N PRO A 225 -32.65 49.40 -8.11
CA PRO A 225 -32.72 50.82 -7.77
C PRO A 225 -34.16 51.35 -7.69
N ASN A 226 -34.36 52.48 -7.01
CA ASN A 226 -35.58 53.28 -7.12
C ASN A 226 -35.57 54.15 -8.38
N THR A 227 -36.73 54.67 -8.77
CA THR A 227 -36.90 55.75 -9.75
C THR A 227 -35.97 56.92 -9.42
N ALA A 228 -35.23 57.43 -10.41
CA ALA A 228 -34.28 58.55 -10.25
C ALA A 228 -33.02 58.27 -9.42
N ALA A 229 -32.67 57.01 -9.13
CA ALA A 229 -31.55 56.68 -8.26
C ALA A 229 -30.21 56.52 -9.03
N THR A 230 -29.38 57.56 -9.05
CA THR A 230 -27.99 57.48 -9.56
C THR A 230 -27.04 56.93 -8.51
N GLY A 231 -26.19 55.98 -8.88
CA GLY A 231 -25.14 55.50 -7.98
C GLY A 231 -24.42 54.26 -8.49
N LEU A 232 -23.66 53.62 -7.60
CA LEU A 232 -22.73 52.54 -7.90
C LEU A 232 -23.01 51.33 -7.02
N LEU A 233 -22.85 50.13 -7.58
CA LEU A 233 -22.60 48.92 -6.80
C LEU A 233 -21.09 48.66 -6.82
N GLN A 234 -20.49 48.61 -5.63
CA GLN A 234 -19.05 48.47 -5.47
C GLN A 234 -18.69 47.31 -4.55
N VAL A 235 -17.54 46.69 -4.80
CA VAL A 235 -16.94 45.63 -3.98
C VAL A 235 -15.51 46.02 -3.60
N SER A 236 -15.06 45.59 -2.44
CA SER A 236 -13.74 45.87 -1.89
C SER A 236 -13.22 44.65 -1.13
N ALA A 237 -11.93 44.33 -1.28
CA ALA A 237 -11.29 43.27 -0.50
C ALA A 237 -10.86 43.74 0.90
N ASP A 238 -10.65 45.05 1.08
CA ASP A 238 -9.98 45.65 2.23
C ASP A 238 -10.82 46.71 2.96
N ASN A 239 -12.03 47.01 2.48
CA ASN A 239 -12.89 48.11 2.94
C ASN A 239 -12.32 49.53 2.72
N VAL A 240 -11.35 49.68 1.82
CA VAL A 240 -10.69 50.95 1.55
C VAL A 240 -10.65 51.23 0.05
N THR A 241 -10.16 50.27 -0.73
CA THR A 241 -10.10 50.33 -2.19
C THR A 241 -11.36 49.74 -2.79
N TRP A 242 -12.06 50.53 -3.60
CA TRP A 242 -13.39 50.17 -4.13
C TRP A 242 -13.35 49.95 -5.63
N ILE A 243 -13.81 48.78 -6.07
CA ILE A 243 -14.03 48.44 -7.48
C ILE A 243 -15.51 48.64 -7.78
N THR A 244 -15.81 49.46 -8.78
CA THR A 244 -17.18 49.63 -9.30
C THR A 244 -17.53 48.47 -10.20
N ILE A 245 -18.51 47.67 -9.80
CA ILE A 245 -19.03 46.53 -10.59
C ILE A 245 -20.04 47.02 -11.62
N VAL A 246 -20.92 47.93 -11.21
CA VAL A 246 -21.91 48.56 -12.07
C VAL A 246 -22.22 49.97 -11.59
N SER A 247 -22.61 50.83 -12.53
CA SER A 247 -23.19 52.15 -12.30
C SER A 247 -24.64 52.20 -12.80
N ASN A 248 -25.52 52.90 -12.09
CA ASN A 248 -26.91 53.15 -12.49
C ASN A 248 -27.14 54.62 -12.80
N GLY A 249 -27.77 54.92 -13.94
CA GLY A 249 -28.26 56.26 -14.29
C GLY A 249 -29.62 56.59 -13.67
N ALA A 250 -29.98 57.88 -13.61
CA ALA A 250 -31.24 58.35 -13.01
C ALA A 250 -32.52 57.83 -13.72
N VAL A 251 -32.44 57.44 -14.99
CA VAL A 251 -33.59 56.95 -15.77
C VAL A 251 -33.54 55.43 -16.00
N GLU A 252 -32.60 54.73 -15.37
CA GLU A 252 -32.36 53.31 -15.56
C GLU A 252 -32.93 52.46 -14.42
N TYR A 253 -33.61 51.36 -14.78
CA TYR A 253 -34.33 50.47 -13.84
C TYR A 253 -33.88 49.02 -13.96
N TYR A 254 -32.58 48.81 -14.10
CA TYR A 254 -32.07 47.45 -14.26
C TYR A 254 -31.90 46.76 -12.91
N GLN A 255 -32.08 45.44 -12.91
CA GLN A 255 -31.60 44.63 -11.81
C GLN A 255 -30.08 44.67 -11.84
N ILE A 256 -29.48 45.17 -10.77
CA ILE A 256 -28.04 45.27 -10.62
C ILE A 256 -27.57 44.13 -9.74
N SER A 257 -26.48 43.48 -10.12
CA SER A 257 -25.98 42.36 -9.35
C SER A 257 -24.46 42.27 -9.30
N ALA A 258 -23.98 41.60 -8.26
CA ALA A 258 -22.57 41.28 -8.07
C ALA A 258 -22.42 39.99 -7.28
N ILE A 259 -21.34 39.25 -7.56
CA ILE A 259 -20.84 38.21 -6.67
C ILE A 259 -19.87 38.87 -5.68
N VAL A 260 -20.03 38.59 -4.38
CA VAL A 260 -19.16 39.09 -3.32
C VAL A 260 -18.44 37.89 -2.66
N PRO A 261 -17.10 37.77 -2.81
CA PRO A 261 -16.36 36.67 -2.19
C PRO A 261 -16.43 36.67 -0.65
N PRO A 262 -16.12 35.55 0.03
CA PRO A 262 -16.00 35.49 1.48
C PRO A 262 -15.05 36.57 2.01
N GLY A 263 -15.40 37.21 3.12
CA GLY A 263 -14.61 38.25 3.78
C GLY A 263 -14.57 39.61 3.07
N HIS A 264 -15.07 39.72 1.83
CA HIS A 264 -15.07 40.97 1.08
C HIS A 264 -16.21 41.89 1.49
N TYR A 265 -16.04 43.18 1.22
CA TYR A 265 -16.98 44.25 1.51
C TYR A 265 -17.71 44.69 0.25
N TYR A 266 -18.95 45.15 0.40
CA TYR A 266 -19.78 45.64 -0.69
C TYR A 266 -20.70 46.76 -0.22
N ARG A 267 -21.04 47.68 -1.13
CA ARG A 267 -22.00 48.75 -0.88
C ARG A 267 -22.73 49.15 -2.16
N ALA A 268 -23.98 49.58 -2.01
CA ALA A 268 -24.76 50.23 -3.08
C ALA A 268 -24.99 51.69 -2.69
N THR A 269 -24.53 52.64 -3.50
CA THR A 269 -24.59 54.08 -3.16
C THR A 269 -25.88 54.76 -3.59
N PHE A 270 -26.79 54.03 -4.22
CA PHE A 270 -28.11 54.48 -4.65
C PHE A 270 -29.23 53.97 -3.73
N THR A 271 -30.38 54.64 -3.76
CA THR A 271 -31.61 54.14 -3.11
C THR A 271 -32.24 53.01 -3.90
N PHE A 272 -32.85 52.03 -3.23
CA PHE A 272 -33.36 50.80 -3.83
C PHE A 272 -34.80 50.48 -3.43
N SER A 273 -35.50 49.75 -4.30
CA SER A 273 -36.85 49.22 -4.10
C SER A 273 -36.83 47.74 -3.72
N SER A 274 -35.80 47.00 -4.13
CA SER A 274 -35.59 45.62 -3.73
C SER A 274 -34.11 45.31 -3.52
N TRP A 275 -33.84 44.37 -2.62
CA TRP A 275 -32.51 43.86 -2.33
C TRP A 275 -32.67 42.42 -1.84
N ALA A 276 -32.11 41.50 -2.61
CA ALA A 276 -32.05 40.09 -2.27
C ALA A 276 -30.61 39.60 -2.30
N GLU A 277 -30.30 38.67 -1.40
CA GLU A 277 -28.98 38.04 -1.32
C GLU A 277 -29.16 36.53 -1.34
N LEU A 278 -28.43 35.83 -2.20
CA LEU A 278 -28.27 34.38 -2.16
C LEU A 278 -27.14 34.05 -1.18
N ARG A 279 -27.47 33.46 -0.02
CA ARG A 279 -26.52 33.19 1.07
C ARG A 279 -26.74 31.84 1.72
#